data_AF-A0A847NJK6-F1
#
_entry.id   AF-A0A847NJK6-F1
#
_cell.length_a   1.000
_cell.length_b   1.000
_cell.length_c   1.000
_cell.angle_alpha   90.00
_cell.angle_beta   90.00
_cell.angle_gamma   90.00
#
_symmetry.space_group_name_H-M   'P 1'
#
loop_
_entity.id
_entity.type
_entity.pdbx_description
1 polymer ?
#
loop_
_entity_poly.entity_id
_entity_poly.type
_entity_poly.pdbx_seq_one_letter_code
_entity_poly.pdbx_strand_id
1 'polypeptide(L)' 'MKTPVFDALRRLKEENSVFFHMPGHKGKNTLVNWGEFIPDVDTTETIGMDNLLDPRGIINESQELAA' A
#
# COMPACT_ATOMS: atom_id res chain seq x y z
N MET A 1 16.39 -2.31 -10.55
CA MET A 1 16.12 -1.07 -9.80
C MET A 1 15.47 -1.47 -8.49
N LYS A 2 15.85 -0.87 -7.36
CA LYS A 2 15.17 -1.12 -6.08
C LYS A 2 13.91 -0.24 -6.04
N THR A 3 12.75 -0.82 -5.73
CA THR A 3 11.45 -0.11 -5.74
C THR A 3 10.68 -0.37 -4.45
N PRO A 4 11.13 0.18 -3.31
CA PRO A 4 10.64 -0.22 -1.98
C PRO A 4 9.12 -0.08 -1.80
N VAL A 5 8.52 1.03 -2.22
CA VAL A 5 7.06 1.23 -2.14
C VAL A 5 6.33 0.18 -2.98
N PHE A 6 6.74 -0.04 -4.23
CA PHE A 6 6.08 -1.01 -5.10
C PHE A 6 6.21 -2.45 -4.58
N ASP A 7 7.39 -2.81 -4.06
CA ASP A 7 7.63 -4.12 -3.47
C ASP A 7 6.76 -4.35 -2.22
N ALA A 8 6.54 -3.32 -1.40
CA ALA A 8 5.65 -3.40 -0.25
C ALA A 8 4.17 -3.56 -0.65
N LEU A 9 3.70 -2.80 -1.65
CA LEU A 9 2.32 -2.93 -2.15
C LEU A 9 2.05 -4.31 -2.77
N ARG A 10 3.03 -4.87 -3.49
CA ARG A 10 2.93 -6.24 -4.01
C ARG A 10 2.82 -7.27 -2.87
N ARG A 11 3.64 -7.15 -1.83
CA ARG A 11 3.56 -8.03 -0.66
C ARG A 11 2.22 -7.91 0.05
N LEU A 12 1.69 -6.70 0.21
CA LEU A 12 0.38 -6.48 0.81
C LEU A 12 -0.73 -7.24 0.04
N LYS A 13 -0.71 -7.19 -1.29
CA LYS A 13 -1.63 -7.95 -2.13
C LYS A 13 -1.43 -9.47 -1.97
N GLU A 14 -0.18 -9.94 -1.93
CA GLU A 14 0.15 -11.37 -1.78
C GLU A 14 -0.22 -11.93 -0.39
N GLU A 15 -0.14 -11.13 0.66
CA GLU A 15 -0.50 -11.51 2.03
C GLU A 15 -2.00 -11.83 2.18
N ASN A 16 -2.85 -11.24 1.34
CA ASN A 16 -4.31 -11.46 1.35
C ASN A 16 -4.93 -11.29 2.75
N SER A 17 -4.48 -10.26 3.47
CA SER A 17 -4.87 -9.97 4.85
C SER A 17 -6.32 -9.49 4.96
N VAL A 18 -6.95 -9.75 6.11
CA VAL A 18 -8.28 -9.20 6.43
C VAL A 18 -8.14 -7.80 7.02
N PHE A 19 -8.72 -6.79 6.36
CA PHE A 19 -8.64 -5.40 6.84
C PHE A 19 -9.74 -5.06 7.85
N PHE A 20 -9.33 -4.70 9.06
CA PHE A 20 -10.20 -4.13 10.12
C PHE A 20 -9.98 -2.62 10.34
N HIS A 21 -9.20 -1.98 9.46
CA HIS A 21 -8.84 -0.56 9.46
C HIS A 21 -9.32 0.10 8.16
N MET A 22 -9.10 1.40 7.99
CA MET A 22 -9.46 2.14 6.76
C MET A 22 -8.57 1.74 5.57
N PRO A 23 -9.04 1.77 4.31
CA PRO A 23 -10.31 2.32 3.83
C PRO A 23 -11.56 1.46 4.13
N GLY A 24 -12.76 2.00 3.87
CA GLY A 24 -14.03 1.31 4.13
C GLY A 24 -14.31 0.10 3.22
N HIS A 25 -13.70 0.06 2.03
CA HIS A 25 -13.92 -1.00 1.03
C HIS A 25 -13.19 -2.31 1.35
N LYS A 26 -12.22 -2.29 2.28
CA LYS A 26 -11.50 -3.47 2.80
C LYS A 26 -10.82 -4.31 1.73
N GLY A 27 -10.19 -3.66 0.75
CA GLY A 27 -9.53 -4.36 -0.35
C GLY A 27 -10.51 -5.04 -1.31
N LYS A 28 -11.77 -4.60 -1.34
CA LYS A 28 -12.81 -5.21 -2.16
C LYS A 28 -13.33 -4.21 -3.17
N ASN A 29 -13.68 -4.71 -4.35
CA ASN A 29 -14.43 -3.96 -5.34
C ASN A 29 -15.86 -3.76 -4.84
N THR A 30 -16.13 -2.65 -4.13
CA THR A 30 -17.44 -2.47 -3.49
C THR A 30 -18.50 -1.83 -4.38
N LEU A 31 -18.18 -1.06 -5.42
CA LEU A 31 -19.21 -0.34 -6.20
C LEU A 31 -18.90 -0.08 -7.69
N VAL A 32 -17.64 -0.08 -8.12
CA VAL A 32 -17.24 0.24 -9.51
C VAL A 32 -15.94 -0.53 -9.82
N ASN A 33 -15.80 -1.06 -11.04
CA ASN A 33 -14.59 -1.78 -11.48
C ASN A 33 -13.44 -0.78 -11.74
N TRP A 34 -12.80 -0.30 -10.67
CA TRP A 34 -11.70 0.67 -10.70
C TRP A 34 -10.34 0.04 -11.12
N GLY A 35 -10.34 -1.22 -11.55
CA GLY A 35 -9.15 -1.98 -11.94
C GLY A 35 -8.79 -3.02 -10.89
N GLU A 36 -8.45 -4.24 -11.33
CA GLU A 36 -8.24 -5.42 -10.49
C GLU A 36 -7.15 -5.26 -9.41
N PHE A 37 -6.23 -4.30 -9.59
CA PHE A 37 -5.12 -4.09 -8.67
C PHE A 37 -5.35 -2.98 -7.65
N ILE A 38 -6.13 -1.95 -7.99
CA ILE A 38 -6.22 -0.72 -7.19
C ILE A 38 -6.84 -0.94 -5.80
N PRO A 39 -7.95 -1.68 -5.63
CA PRO A 39 -8.53 -1.90 -4.31
C PRO A 39 -7.60 -2.67 -3.36
N ASP A 40 -6.85 -3.64 -3.88
CA ASP A 40 -6.02 -4.54 -3.05
C ASP A 40 -4.82 -3.83 -2.39
N VAL A 41 -4.38 -2.72 -2.98
CA VAL A 41 -3.21 -1.95 -2.52
C VAL A 41 -3.56 -0.57 -1.98
N ASP A 42 -4.84 -0.18 -2.05
CA ASP A 42 -5.33 1.05 -1.44
C ASP A 42 -5.38 0.88 0.08
N THR A 43 -4.29 1.28 0.72
CA THR A 43 -4.02 1.13 2.15
C THR A 43 -3.62 2.46 2.77
N THR A 44 -3.52 2.47 4.09
CA THR A 44 -3.12 3.62 4.90
C THR A 44 -1.84 3.29 5.68
N GLU A 45 -1.46 4.13 6.64
CA GLU A 45 -0.28 4.01 7.51
C GLU A 45 -0.41 2.86 8.52
N THR A 46 -0.59 1.66 7.97
CA THR A 46 -0.84 0.40 8.65
C THR A 46 0.46 -0.27 9.01
N ILE A 47 0.39 -1.30 9.87
CA ILE A 47 1.59 -2.07 10.24
C ILE A 47 2.20 -2.68 8.98
N GLY A 48 3.50 -2.44 8.78
CA GLY A 48 4.24 -2.88 7.59
C GLY A 48 4.27 -1.85 6.46
N MET A 49 3.45 -0.80 6.54
CA MET A 49 3.49 0.36 5.65
C MET A 49 4.14 1.56 6.35
N ASP A 50 4.17 2.71 5.68
CA ASP A 50 4.86 3.91 6.13
C ASP A 50 3.93 5.13 6.09
N ASN A 51 4.32 6.19 6.77
CA ASN A 51 3.57 7.44 6.82
C ASN A 51 4.06 8.41 5.75
N LEU A 52 3.19 8.78 4.81
CA LEU A 52 3.55 9.69 3.73
C LEU A 52 3.91 11.11 4.22
N LEU A 53 3.30 11.58 5.31
CA LEU A 53 3.56 12.92 5.88
C LEU A 53 4.83 12.97 6.74
N ASP A 54 5.25 11.84 7.29
CA ASP A 54 6.47 11.71 8.11
C ASP A 54 7.17 10.37 7.78
N PRO A 55 7.78 10.27 6.57
CA PRO A 55 8.30 9.02 6.05
C PRO A 55 9.56 8.61 6.81
N ARG A 56 9.56 7.38 7.33
CA ARG A 56 10.68 6.84 8.12
C ARG A 56 11.10 5.43 7.70
N GLY A 57 10.44 4.86 6.69
CA GLY A 57 10.68 3.52 6.19
C GLY A 57 10.69 3.47 4.66
N ILE A 58 9.84 2.62 4.08
CA ILE A 58 9.82 2.33 2.64
C ILE A 58 9.57 3.57 1.76
N ILE A 59 8.84 4.58 2.26
CA ILE A 59 8.61 5.83 1.52
C ILE A 59 9.89 6.66 1.55
N ASN A 60 10.54 6.81 2.70
CA ASN A 60 11.80 7.56 2.80
C ASN A 60 12.89 6.92 1.93
N GLU A 61 13.01 5.60 1.98
CA GLU A 61 13.97 4.87 1.15
C GLU A 61 13.72 5.07 -0.35
N SER A 62 12.45 5.08 -0.76
CA SER A 62 12.08 5.34 -2.16
C SER A 62 12.37 6.79 -2.57
N GLN A 63 12.20 7.76 -1.66
CA GLN A 63 12.55 9.16 -1.90
C GLN A 63 14.06 9.34 -2.07
N GLU A 64 14.87 8.69 -1.22
CA GLU A 64 16.34 8.71 -1.32
C GLU A 64 16.85 8.10 -2.64
N LEU A 65 16.23 7.01 -3.11
CA LEU A 65 16.60 6.35 -4.37
C LEU A 65 16.21 7.16 -5.63
N ALA A 66 15.23 8.06 -5.51
CA ALA A 66 14.71 8.85 -6.61
C ALA A 66 15.40 10.22 -6.78
N ALA A 67 16.18 10.65 -5.77
CA ALA A 67 16.94 11.91 -5.77
C ALA A 67 18.20 11.84 -6.66
#